data_AF-A0A078JCR5-F1
#
_entry.id   AF-A0A078JCR5-F1
#
_cell.length_a   1.000
_cell.length_b   1.000
_cell.length_c   1.000
_cell.angle_alpha   90.00
_cell.angle_beta   90.00
_cell.angle_gamma   90.00
#
_symmetry.space_group_name_H-M   'P 1'
#
loop_
_entity.id
_entity.type
_entity.pdbx_description
1 polymer ?
#
loop_
_entity_poly.entity_id
_entity_poly.type
_entity_poly.pdbx_seq_one_letter_code
_entity_poly.pdbx_strand_id
1 'polypeptide(L)'
;MAMSSSSPEDEDCVVSLKFFGPQLSFCRPGGKPTWTNIRIANPCFYSSPVVFSKKHDMFRILASGGYLIGSWDARTEKKSKPKFQRLRFRNVPKLSKTKRELLSSCCTSEHLVESGTTGETFLVKLYRRPRASGSEKMQTKALMVFKIDDEERSNIIGGNCPYVAPYHIPPQNIV
;
A
#
# COMPACT_ATOMS: atom_id res chain seq x y z
N MET A 1 11.26 0.11 5.85
CA MET A 1 10.68 -1.16 6.35
C MET A 1 9.24 -0.88 6.74
N ALA A 2 8.34 -1.86 6.61
CA ALA A 2 6.96 -1.76 7.10
C ALA A 2 6.60 -3.03 7.87
N MET A 3 5.71 -2.89 8.86
CA MET A 3 5.19 -3.99 9.68
C MET A 3 3.66 -3.99 9.61
N SER A 4 3.06 -5.17 9.62
CA SER A 4 1.61 -5.32 9.78
C SER A 4 1.29 -6.63 10.48
N SER A 5 0.17 -6.70 11.21
CA SER A 5 -0.27 -7.87 11.99
C SER A 5 -1.70 -8.28 11.64
N SER A 6 -2.02 -9.56 11.84
CA SER A 6 -3.36 -10.09 11.58
C SER A 6 -4.39 -9.69 12.63
N SER A 7 -3.99 -9.75 13.90
CA SER A 7 -4.73 -9.23 15.04
C SER A 7 -3.78 -9.25 16.24
N PRO A 8 -3.30 -8.11 16.75
CA PRO A 8 -2.33 -8.09 17.84
C PRO A 8 -2.85 -8.69 19.16
N GLU A 9 -4.17 -8.79 19.33
CA GLU A 9 -4.84 -9.29 20.54
C GLU A 9 -5.13 -10.80 20.49
N ASP A 10 -4.93 -11.45 19.34
CA ASP A 10 -5.22 -12.87 19.11
C ASP A 10 -3.98 -13.73 19.44
N GLU A 11 -4.17 -14.87 20.13
CA GLU A 11 -3.09 -15.83 20.41
C GLU A 11 -2.47 -16.38 19.12
N ASP A 12 -3.27 -16.50 18.05
CA ASP A 12 -2.86 -16.93 16.72
C ASP A 12 -2.44 -15.77 15.81
N CYS A 13 -2.04 -14.63 16.40
CA CYS A 13 -1.51 -13.48 15.69
C CYS A 13 -0.32 -13.87 14.79
N VAL A 14 -0.31 -13.33 13.58
CA VAL A 14 0.87 -13.33 12.72
C VAL A 14 1.31 -11.89 12.52
N VAL A 15 2.61 -11.65 12.65
CA VAL A 15 3.26 -10.39 12.32
C VAL A 15 4.04 -10.57 11.03
N SER A 16 3.92 -9.62 10.12
CA SER A 16 4.69 -9.53 8.89
C SER A 16 5.66 -8.37 8.93
N LEU A 17 6.85 -8.58 8.38
CA LEU A 17 7.88 -7.57 8.17
C LEU A 17 8.25 -7.50 6.70
N LYS A 18 8.16 -6.31 6.11
CA LYS A 18 8.58 -6.04 4.74
C LYS A 18 9.79 -5.12 4.71
N PHE A 19 10.92 -5.68 4.28
CA PHE A 19 12.17 -4.94 4.09
C PHE A 19 12.19 -4.25 2.73
N PHE A 20 13.11 -3.29 2.56
CA PHE A 20 13.41 -2.80 1.22
C PHE A 20 14.10 -3.93 0.44
N GLY A 21 13.68 -4.17 -0.80
CA GLY A 21 14.14 -5.31 -1.59
C GLY A 21 13.23 -6.53 -1.51
N PRO A 22 13.74 -7.75 -1.79
CA PRO A 22 12.90 -8.93 -1.99
C PRO A 22 12.37 -9.58 -0.71
N GLN A 23 12.82 -9.18 0.48
CA GLN A 23 12.53 -9.93 1.70
C GLN A 23 11.18 -9.55 2.33
N LEU A 24 10.34 -10.56 2.55
CA LEU A 24 9.13 -10.54 3.37
C LEU A 24 9.25 -11.63 4.43
N SER A 25 8.99 -11.30 5.69
CA SER A 25 9.15 -12.24 6.81
C SER A 25 7.88 -12.32 7.63
N PHE A 26 7.58 -13.51 8.17
CA PHE A 26 6.44 -13.76 9.05
C PHE A 26 6.90 -14.32 10.38
N CYS A 27 6.22 -13.93 11.46
CA CYS A 27 6.43 -14.41 12.81
C CYS A 27 5.10 -14.69 13.50
N ARG A 28 5.04 -15.76 14.30
CA ARG A 28 3.98 -15.98 15.29
C ARG A 28 4.55 -15.65 16.67
N PRO A 29 4.07 -14.59 17.34
CA PRO A 29 4.60 -14.19 18.63
C PRO A 29 4.12 -15.08 19.79
N GLY A 30 2.97 -15.77 19.64
CA GLY A 30 2.48 -16.74 20.63
C GLY A 30 3.44 -17.94 20.76
N GLY A 31 4.18 -18.01 21.87
CA GLY A 31 5.16 -19.08 22.15
C GLY A 31 6.60 -18.70 21.82
N LYS A 32 7.38 -19.62 21.22
CA LYS A 32 8.76 -19.35 20.79
C LYS A 32 8.75 -18.71 19.40
N PRO A 33 9.06 -17.41 19.26
CA PRO A 33 8.93 -16.72 17.99
C PRO A 33 9.89 -17.30 16.96
N THR A 34 9.35 -17.77 15.84
CA THR A 34 10.13 -18.28 14.70
C THR A 34 9.83 -17.46 13.46
N TRP A 35 10.89 -16.99 12.80
CA TRP A 35 10.79 -16.19 11.59
C TRP A 35 10.81 -17.08 10.36
N THR A 36 9.77 -16.99 9.53
CA THR A 36 9.77 -17.55 8.18
C THR A 36 10.13 -16.45 7.19
N ASN A 37 11.23 -16.61 6.46
CA ASN A 37 11.67 -15.64 5.44
C ASN A 37 11.20 -16.08 4.05
N ILE A 38 10.68 -15.13 3.29
CA ILE A 38 10.20 -15.30 1.92
C ILE A 38 10.93 -14.32 1.03
N ARG A 39 11.45 -14.84 -0.08
CA ARG A 39 12.02 -14.03 -1.15
C ARG A 39 10.95 -13.77 -2.20
N ILE A 40 10.48 -12.53 -2.28
CA ILE A 40 9.59 -12.06 -3.33
C ILE A 40 10.37 -12.03 -4.64
N ALA A 41 9.87 -12.74 -5.65
CA ALA A 41 10.49 -12.80 -6.97
C ALA A 41 10.27 -11.54 -7.81
N ASN A 42 9.10 -10.90 -7.68
CA ASN A 42 8.74 -9.75 -8.51
C ASN A 42 9.30 -8.44 -7.90
N PRO A 43 10.21 -7.72 -8.60
CA PRO A 43 10.85 -6.52 -8.08
C PRO A 43 9.89 -5.35 -7.87
N CYS A 44 8.70 -5.34 -8.48
CA CYS A 44 7.73 -4.27 -8.31
C CYS A 44 7.23 -4.14 -6.86
N PHE A 45 7.45 -5.12 -6.00
CA PHE A 45 7.08 -5.07 -4.58
C PHE A 45 8.23 -4.62 -3.65
N TYR A 46 9.43 -4.34 -4.17
CA TYR A 46 10.61 -4.17 -3.33
C TYR A 46 10.55 -2.96 -2.40
N SER A 47 9.95 -1.87 -2.85
CA SER A 47 9.81 -0.62 -2.10
C SER A 47 8.45 -0.48 -1.40
N SER A 48 7.53 -1.39 -1.61
CA SER A 48 6.14 -1.27 -1.16
C SER A 48 5.94 -1.80 0.27
N PRO A 49 5.09 -1.15 1.08
CA PRO A 49 4.75 -1.63 2.42
C PRO A 49 3.83 -2.85 2.36
N VAL A 50 3.91 -3.70 3.40
CA VAL A 50 2.95 -4.78 3.64
C VAL A 50 1.82 -4.29 4.53
N VAL A 51 0.59 -4.73 4.23
CA VAL A 51 -0.63 -4.42 4.98
C VAL A 51 -1.42 -5.70 5.13
N PHE A 52 -1.86 -6.02 6.35
CA PHE A 52 -2.80 -7.11 6.57
C PHE A 52 -4.22 -6.67 6.18
N SER A 53 -4.90 -7.53 5.41
CA SER A 53 -6.28 -7.34 5.02
C SER A 53 -7.15 -8.28 5.83
N LYS A 54 -8.04 -7.72 6.65
CA LYS A 54 -9.01 -8.50 7.42
C LYS A 54 -10.02 -9.14 6.49
N LYS A 55 -10.45 -8.40 5.46
CA LYS A 55 -11.36 -8.91 4.42
C LYS A 55 -10.87 -10.19 3.76
N HIS A 56 -9.57 -10.26 3.45
CA HIS A 56 -9.00 -11.39 2.74
C HIS A 56 -8.29 -12.41 3.65
N ASP A 57 -8.15 -12.11 4.94
CA ASP A 57 -7.29 -12.82 5.90
C ASP A 57 -5.87 -13.09 5.35
N MET A 58 -5.29 -12.08 4.70
CA MET A 58 -3.99 -12.20 4.01
C MET A 58 -3.15 -10.94 4.15
N PHE A 59 -1.83 -11.12 4.13
CA PHE A 59 -0.89 -10.01 4.01
C PHE A 59 -0.77 -9.59 2.55
N ARG A 60 -1.04 -8.32 2.28
CA ARG A 60 -1.11 -7.77 0.92
C ARG A 60 -0.04 -6.72 0.73
N ILE A 61 0.53 -6.70 -0.48
CA ILE A 61 1.48 -5.68 -0.92
C ILE A 61 1.00 -5.18 -2.27
N LEU A 62 0.87 -3.86 -2.39
CA LEU A 62 0.61 -3.21 -3.67
C LEU A 62 1.94 -3.00 -4.41
N ALA A 63 2.03 -3.44 -5.65
CA ALA A 63 3.19 -3.21 -6.50
C ALA A 63 3.35 -1.72 -6.82
N SER A 64 4.60 -1.27 -6.92
CA SER A 64 4.96 0.03 -7.48
C SER A 64 4.27 0.25 -8.83
N GLY A 65 3.68 1.43 -9.01
CA GLY A 65 2.81 1.79 -10.13
C GLY A 65 1.32 1.56 -9.85
N GLY A 66 0.98 0.72 -8.88
CA GLY A 66 -0.40 0.51 -8.41
C GLY A 66 -1.28 -0.34 -9.33
N TYR A 67 -0.70 -1.26 -10.12
CA TYR A 67 -1.44 -2.10 -11.09
C TYR A 67 -1.50 -3.59 -10.72
N LEU A 68 -0.88 -3.98 -9.60
CA LEU A 68 -0.80 -5.38 -9.17
C LEU A 68 -0.81 -5.42 -7.64
N ILE A 69 -1.58 -6.34 -7.06
CA ILE A 69 -1.50 -6.69 -5.64
C ILE A 69 -1.00 -8.12 -5.54
N GLY A 70 -0.01 -8.34 -4.68
CA GLY A 70 0.38 -9.66 -4.20
C GLY A 70 -0.25 -9.91 -2.84
N SER A 71 -0.77 -11.12 -2.62
CA SER A 71 -1.36 -11.54 -1.35
C SER A 71 -0.68 -12.83 -0.87
N TRP A 72 -0.18 -12.81 0.36
CA TRP A 72 0.50 -13.92 1.02
C TRP A 72 -0.35 -14.41 2.18
N ASP A 73 -0.69 -15.70 2.14
CA ASP A 73 -1.34 -16.38 3.24
C ASP A 73 -0.27 -16.95 4.17
N ALA A 74 -0.17 -16.38 5.37
CA ALA A 74 0.81 -16.80 6.36
C ALA A 74 0.39 -18.03 7.18
N ARG A 75 -0.88 -18.47 7.07
CA ARG A 75 -1.43 -19.66 7.74
C ARG A 75 -1.23 -20.92 6.89
N THR A 76 -1.17 -20.81 5.58
CA THR A 76 -0.87 -21.96 4.71
C THR A 76 0.58 -22.45 4.78
N GLU A 77 0.80 -23.72 4.44
CA GLU A 77 2.14 -24.28 4.25
C GLU A 77 2.84 -23.72 2.99
N LYS A 78 2.07 -23.25 2.01
CA LYS A 78 2.55 -22.73 0.71
C LYS A 78 2.83 -21.22 0.75
N LYS A 79 3.41 -20.71 1.84
CA LYS A 79 3.67 -19.27 2.05
C LYS A 79 4.43 -18.60 0.90
N SER A 80 5.28 -19.35 0.18
CA SER A 80 6.09 -18.83 -0.94
C SER A 80 5.32 -18.54 -2.22
N LYS A 81 4.05 -18.96 -2.33
CA LYS A 81 3.23 -18.78 -3.54
C LYS A 81 2.15 -17.72 -3.32
N PRO A 82 2.42 -16.43 -3.62
CA PRO A 82 1.40 -15.40 -3.50
C PRO A 82 0.28 -15.54 -4.53
N LYS A 83 -0.91 -15.08 -4.15
CA LYS A 83 -2.01 -14.82 -5.10
C LYS A 83 -1.81 -13.43 -5.70
N PHE A 84 -1.90 -13.32 -7.01
CA PHE A 84 -1.76 -12.06 -7.72
C PHE A 84 -3.11 -11.56 -8.24
N GLN A 85 -3.41 -10.29 -7.95
CA GLN A 85 -4.60 -9.60 -8.43
C GLN A 85 -4.16 -8.42 -9.30
N ARG A 86 -4.51 -8.46 -10.59
CA ARG A 86 -4.18 -7.39 -11.53
C ARG A 86 -5.26 -6.32 -11.49
N LEU A 87 -4.84 -5.08 -11.28
CA LEU A 87 -5.74 -3.93 -11.20
C LEU A 87 -5.80 -3.18 -12.53
N ARG A 88 -6.98 -2.65 -12.87
CA ARG A 88 -7.19 -1.84 -14.08
C ARG A 88 -7.88 -0.53 -13.77
N PHE A 89 -7.18 0.57 -14.05
CA PHE A 89 -7.76 1.90 -13.92
C PHE A 89 -8.91 2.11 -14.91
N ARG A 90 -10.08 2.46 -14.38
CA ARG A 90 -11.26 2.92 -15.12
C ARG A 90 -11.63 4.32 -14.64
N ASN A 91 -12.26 5.09 -15.52
CA ASN A 91 -12.71 6.46 -15.21
C ASN A 91 -11.59 7.33 -14.64
N VAL A 92 -10.37 7.21 -15.18
CA VAL A 92 -9.23 7.99 -14.73
C VAL A 92 -9.54 9.48 -14.96
N PRO A 93 -9.36 10.35 -13.93
CA PRO A 93 -9.59 11.77 -14.08
C PRO A 93 -8.81 12.33 -15.27
N LYS A 94 -9.49 13.07 -16.16
CA LYS A 94 -8.80 13.82 -17.22
C LYS A 94 -8.00 14.95 -16.56
N LEU A 95 -6.67 14.88 -16.68
CA LEU A 95 -5.77 15.89 -16.13
C LEU A 95 -5.41 16.91 -17.21
N SER A 96 -5.40 18.20 -16.87
CA SER A 96 -4.85 19.23 -17.74
C SER A 96 -3.34 19.02 -17.95
N LYS A 97 -2.79 19.57 -19.03
CA LYS A 97 -1.36 19.48 -19.35
C LYS A 97 -0.49 19.94 -18.18
N THR A 98 -0.77 21.13 -17.63
CA THR A 98 -0.06 21.69 -16.48
C THR A 98 -0.12 20.79 -15.24
N LYS A 99 -1.28 20.18 -14.96
CA LYS A 99 -1.42 19.26 -13.83
C LYS A 99 -0.62 17.97 -14.05
N ARG A 100 -0.58 17.46 -15.29
CA ARG A 100 0.22 16.29 -15.65
C ARG A 100 1.72 16.55 -15.46
N GLU A 101 2.19 17.70 -15.94
CA GLU A 101 3.59 18.15 -15.79
C GLU A 101 3.97 18.35 -14.32
N LEU A 102 3.07 18.94 -13.51
CA LEU A 102 3.26 19.08 -12.07
C LEU A 102 3.43 17.70 -11.40
N LEU A 103 2.53 16.75 -11.68
CA LEU A 103 2.57 15.43 -11.05
C LEU A 103 3.77 14.60 -11.51
N SER A 104 4.18 14.68 -12.78
CA SER A 104 5.38 13.99 -13.28
C SER A 104 6.67 14.50 -12.63
N SER A 105 6.66 15.74 -12.13
CA SER A 105 7.80 16.31 -11.40
C SER A 105 7.85 15.94 -9.90
N CYS A 106 6.84 15.24 -9.38
CA CYS A 106 6.74 14.89 -7.97
C CYS A 106 7.28 13.49 -7.68
N CYS A 107 7.85 13.31 -6.49
CA CYS A 107 8.01 11.99 -5.89
C CYS A 107 6.61 11.44 -5.57
N THR A 108 6.32 10.24 -6.04
CA THR A 108 5.01 9.58 -5.81
C THR A 108 5.19 8.39 -4.89
N SER A 109 4.32 8.27 -3.87
CA SER A 109 4.20 7.07 -3.04
C SER A 109 2.80 6.49 -3.14
N GLU A 110 2.69 5.18 -3.17
CA GLU A 110 1.44 4.43 -3.31
C GLU A 110 1.16 3.63 -2.04
N HIS A 111 -0.07 3.72 -1.54
CA HIS A 111 -0.50 3.06 -0.32
C HIS A 111 -1.78 2.27 -0.57
N LEU A 112 -1.83 1.06 0.00
CA LEU A 112 -3.03 0.23 0.03
C LEU A 112 -3.71 0.45 1.39
N VAL A 113 -4.97 0.87 1.37
CA VAL A 113 -5.73 1.20 2.58
C VAL A 113 -7.04 0.40 2.57
N GLU A 114 -7.33 -0.31 3.66
CA GLU A 114 -8.59 -1.01 3.86
C GLU A 114 -9.41 -0.29 4.94
N SER A 115 -10.68 -0.05 4.67
CA SER A 115 -11.62 0.51 5.64
C SER A 115 -12.06 -0.59 6.61
N GLY A 116 -11.78 -0.40 7.90
CA GLY A 116 -12.17 -1.37 8.93
C GLY A 116 -13.68 -1.51 9.13
N THR A 117 -14.48 -0.50 8.77
CA THR A 117 -15.94 -0.51 8.95
C THR A 117 -16.70 -1.04 7.73
N THR A 118 -16.22 -0.76 6.52
CA THR A 118 -16.92 -1.14 5.27
C THR A 118 -16.24 -2.29 4.52
N GLY A 119 -15.00 -2.64 4.88
CA GLY A 119 -14.19 -3.61 4.13
C GLY A 119 -13.82 -3.13 2.72
N GLU A 120 -14.05 -1.86 2.41
CA GLU A 120 -13.65 -1.28 1.13
C GLU A 120 -12.13 -1.07 1.08
N THR A 121 -11.54 -1.31 -0.09
CA THR A 121 -10.10 -1.14 -0.28
C THR A 121 -9.82 0.00 -1.24
N PHE A 122 -8.80 0.79 -0.95
CA PHE A 122 -8.42 1.98 -1.70
C PHE A 122 -6.93 1.97 -2.04
N LEU A 123 -6.63 2.44 -3.25
CA LEU A 123 -5.31 2.88 -3.66
C LEU A 123 -5.18 4.38 -3.41
N VAL A 124 -4.20 4.78 -2.59
CA VAL A 124 -3.87 6.19 -2.36
C VAL A 124 -2.53 6.51 -3.01
N LYS A 125 -2.53 7.43 -3.99
CA LYS A 125 -1.32 8.00 -4.58
C LYS A 125 -1.06 9.38 -3.98
N LEU A 126 0.08 9.52 -3.31
CA LEU A 126 0.53 10.77 -2.69
C LEU A 126 1.69 11.35 -3.48
N TYR A 127 1.51 12.58 -3.99
CA TYR A 127 2.49 13.30 -4.80
C TYR A 127 3.14 14.41 -3.97
N ARG A 128 4.46 14.33 -3.78
CA ARG A 128 5.24 15.29 -2.98
C ARG A 128 6.42 15.84 -3.77
N ARG A 129 6.77 17.11 -3.53
CA ARG A 129 7.97 17.76 -4.09
C ARG A 129 8.59 18.71 -3.07
N PRO A 130 9.91 18.97 -3.10
CA PRO A 130 10.52 19.97 -2.23
C PRO A 130 9.86 21.35 -2.37
N ARG A 131 9.91 22.15 -1.31
CA ARG A 131 9.52 23.57 -1.42
C ARG A 131 10.55 24.34 -2.23
N ALA A 132 10.09 25.37 -2.94
CA ALA A 132 10.94 26.21 -3.80
C ALA A 132 12.07 26.93 -3.03
N SER A 133 11.92 27.14 -1.71
CA SER A 133 12.89 27.85 -0.86
C SER A 133 14.10 27.03 -0.43
N GLY A 134 14.47 25.97 -1.17
CA GLY A 134 15.62 25.11 -0.85
C GLY A 134 15.49 24.30 0.44
N SER A 135 14.32 24.26 1.09
CA SER A 135 14.14 23.49 2.30
C SER A 135 13.98 21.99 2.00
N GLU A 136 14.60 21.12 2.79
CA GLU A 136 14.44 19.65 2.74
C GLU A 136 12.98 19.18 2.99
N LYS A 137 12.10 20.07 3.45
CA LYS A 137 10.70 19.76 3.73
C LYS A 137 9.93 19.50 2.44
N MET A 138 9.52 18.26 2.24
CA MET A 138 8.61 17.82 1.19
C MET A 138 7.20 18.39 1.40
N GLN A 139 6.61 18.95 0.34
CA GLN A 139 5.23 19.43 0.33
C GLN A 139 4.34 18.51 -0.50
N THR A 140 3.18 18.14 0.03
CA THR A 140 2.12 17.47 -0.72
C THR A 140 1.55 18.40 -1.79
N LYS A 141 1.59 17.97 -3.05
CA LYS A 141 1.03 18.70 -4.19
C LYS A 141 -0.31 18.13 -4.65
N ALA A 142 -0.51 16.82 -4.49
CA ALA A 142 -1.77 16.18 -4.77
C ALA A 142 -1.89 14.87 -3.99
N LEU A 143 -3.13 14.49 -3.72
CA LEU A 143 -3.53 13.18 -3.25
C LEU A 143 -4.62 12.67 -4.19
N MET A 144 -4.46 11.44 -4.67
CA MET A 144 -5.48 10.76 -5.46
C MET A 144 -5.88 9.48 -4.75
N VAL A 145 -7.18 9.29 -4.60
CA VAL A 145 -7.77 8.11 -3.99
C VAL A 145 -8.58 7.39 -5.04
N PHE A 146 -8.35 6.10 -5.16
CA PHE A 146 -9.09 5.25 -6.05
C PHE A 146 -9.66 4.07 -5.28
N LYS A 147 -10.94 3.80 -5.44
CA LYS A 147 -11.57 2.60 -4.89
C LYS A 147 -11.17 1.39 -5.72
N ILE A 148 -10.86 0.27 -5.06
CA ILE A 148 -10.55 -1.01 -5.69
C ILE A 148 -11.79 -1.89 -5.55
N ASP A 149 -12.32 -2.37 -6.68
CA ASP A 149 -13.43 -3.32 -6.69
C ASP A 149 -12.91 -4.76 -6.65
N ASP A 150 -13.51 -5.62 -5.84
CA ASP A 150 -13.07 -7.01 -5.63
C ASP A 150 -13.69 -8.00 -6.63
N GLU A 151 -13.53 -7.71 -7.92
CA GLU A 151 -13.79 -8.68 -9.00
C GLU A 151 -12.51 -9.48 -9.33
N GLU A 152 -12.65 -10.66 -9.95
CA GLU A 152 -11.52 -11.47 -10.44
C GLU A 152 -10.57 -10.67 -11.35
N ARG A 153 -11.12 -9.64 -12.00
CA ARG A 153 -10.39 -8.56 -12.64
C ARG A 153 -10.77 -7.22 -12.01
N SER A 154 -10.14 -6.90 -10.89
CA SER A 154 -10.39 -5.67 -10.15
C SER A 154 -10.20 -4.40 -10.97
N ASN A 155 -11.19 -3.54 -10.88
CA ASN A 155 -11.15 -2.21 -11.44
C ASN A 155 -10.73 -1.23 -10.35
N ILE A 156 -9.95 -0.23 -10.75
CA ILE A 156 -9.62 0.92 -9.93
C ILE A 156 -10.51 2.05 -10.42
N ILE A 157 -11.51 2.43 -9.62
CA ILE A 157 -12.41 3.54 -9.94
C ILE A 157 -11.81 4.83 -9.40
N GLY A 158 -11.48 5.75 -10.31
CA GLY A 158 -11.04 7.09 -9.96
C GLY A 158 -12.20 7.93 -9.43
N GLY A 159 -12.10 8.34 -8.17
CA GLY A 159 -12.90 9.46 -7.67
C GLY A 159 -12.29 10.78 -8.11
N ASN A 160 -13.13 11.73 -8.54
CA ASN A 160 -12.72 13.14 -8.70
C ASN A 160 -12.57 13.77 -7.31
N CYS A 161 -11.59 13.35 -6.53
CA CYS A 161 -11.24 14.05 -5.30
C CYS A 161 -9.77 14.50 -5.35
N PRO A 162 -9.47 15.58 -6.09
CA PRO A 162 -8.23 16.29 -5.88
C PRO A 162 -8.36 17.04 -4.55
N TYR A 163 -8.11 16.36 -3.42
CA TYR A 163 -7.77 17.09 -2.20
C TYR A 163 -6.44 17.80 -2.46
N VAL A 164 -6.52 19.07 -2.86
CA VAL A 164 -5.43 20.02 -2.66
C VAL A 164 -5.50 20.32 -1.18
N ALA A 165 -4.71 19.59 -0.36
CA ALA A 165 -4.67 19.84 1.08
C ALA A 165 -4.36 21.34 1.29
N PRO A 166 -5.31 22.16 1.78
CA PRO A 166 -5.05 23.59 1.95
C PRO A 166 -4.18 23.84 3.18
N TYR A 167 -3.89 22.81 3.98
CA TYR A 167 -3.18 22.95 5.24
C TYR A 167 -2.18 21.82 5.49
N HIS A 168 -1.08 22.23 6.12
CA HIS A 168 -0.06 21.38 6.70
C HIS A 168 -0.74 20.37 7.64
N ILE A 169 -0.76 19.09 7.31
CA ILE A 169 -1.07 18.04 8.28
C ILE A 169 0.23 17.84 9.06
N PRO A 170 0.33 18.25 10.34
CA PRO A 170 1.50 17.92 11.14
C PRO A 170 1.58 16.40 11.29
N PRO A 171 2.79 15.82 11.44
CA PRO A 171 2.92 14.40 11.65
C PRO A 171 2.14 14.02 12.92
N GLN A 172 1.06 13.27 12.75
CA GLN A 172 0.43 12.60 13.88
C GLN A 172 1.39 11.48 14.29
N ASN A 173 1.85 11.56 15.53
CA ASN A 173 2.60 10.48 16.17
C ASN A 173 1.71 9.24 16.17
N ILE A 174 2.13 8.23 15.40
CA ILE A 174 1.62 6.88 15.55
C ILE A 174 2.32 6.33 16.80
N VAL A 175 1.54 6.19 17.88
CA VAL A 175 1.90 5.39 19.04
C VAL A 175 1.75 3.91 18.68
#